data_AF-A0A074VAA7-F1
#
_entry.id   AF-A0A074VAA7-F1
#
_cell.length_a   1.000
_cell.length_b   1.000
_cell.length_c   1.000
_cell.angle_alpha   90.00
_cell.angle_beta   90.00
_cell.angle_gamma   90.00
#
_symmetry.space_group_name_H-M   'P 1'
#
loop_
_entity.id
_entity.type
_entity.pdbx_description
1 polymer ?
#
loop_
_entity_poly.entity_id
_entity_poly.type
_entity_poly.pdbx_seq_one_letter_code
_entity_poly.pdbx_strand_id
1 'polypeptide(L)'
;PSFERDIPLTTLPEQAPKDIKLARLRIMDCALQLAQLTADSNEPSTADGSSCTITSPCSNGWRFDIFHGIPLDGNIFYVDLAARATMPEVKLKSIIRMNMTTNLFCEPAPEHAAHTAFSALLSTNKNHSN
;
A
#
# COMPACT_ATOMS: atom_id res chain seq x y z
N PRO A 1 -12.37 3.54 11.73
CA PRO A 1 -11.18 3.11 10.96
C PRO A 1 -11.64 2.58 9.61
N SER A 2 -11.08 3.08 8.50
CA SER A 2 -11.38 2.59 7.15
C SER A 2 -10.16 2.86 6.25
N PHE A 3 -10.17 2.29 5.04
CA PHE A 3 -9.10 2.42 4.05
C PHE A 3 -9.16 3.74 3.26
N GLU A 4 -10.22 4.52 3.45
CA GLU A 4 -10.35 5.84 2.82
C GLU A 4 -9.28 6.80 3.32
N ARG A 5 -8.87 7.70 2.43
CA ARG A 5 -7.80 8.67 2.66
C ARG A 5 -8.06 9.58 3.85
N ASP A 6 -9.27 10.12 3.96
CA ASP A 6 -9.57 11.23 4.87
C ASP A 6 -9.82 10.76 6.31
N ILE A 7 -9.50 9.50 6.62
CA ILE A 7 -9.79 8.87 7.90
C ILE A 7 -8.53 8.86 8.76
N PRO A 8 -8.64 9.12 10.08
CA PRO A 8 -7.52 9.02 10.99
C PRO A 8 -6.85 7.65 10.94
N LEU A 9 -5.55 7.65 10.62
CA LEU A 9 -4.69 6.46 10.60
C LEU A 9 -4.50 5.85 12.00
N THR A 10 -4.53 6.70 13.01
CA THR A 10 -4.51 6.27 14.41
C THR A 10 -5.90 5.78 14.78
N THR A 11 -6.12 4.48 14.60
CA THR A 11 -7.39 3.82 14.92
C THR A 11 -7.64 3.71 16.43
N LEU A 12 -6.58 3.75 17.24
CA LEU A 12 -6.64 3.76 18.69
C LEU A 12 -5.65 4.79 19.25
N PRO A 13 -6.10 5.72 20.10
CA PRO A 13 -5.21 6.68 20.75
C PRO A 13 -4.25 5.98 21.70
N GLU A 14 -3.10 6.59 21.95
CA GLU A 14 -2.07 6.03 22.83
C GLU A 14 -2.57 5.87 24.28
N GLN A 15 -3.53 6.71 24.69
CA GLN A 15 -4.18 6.68 25.99
C GLN A 15 -5.28 5.61 26.12
N ALA A 16 -5.50 4.78 25.09
CA ALA A 16 -6.52 3.73 25.14
C ALA A 16 -6.26 2.72 26.28
N PRO A 17 -7.31 2.27 27.00
CA PRO A 17 -7.24 1.22 28.00
C PRO A 17 -6.51 -0.04 27.52
N LYS A 18 -5.81 -0.72 28.44
CA LYS A 18 -5.03 -1.94 28.15
C LYS A 18 -5.88 -3.02 27.49
N ASP A 19 -7.12 -3.18 27.94
CA ASP A 19 -8.05 -4.18 27.42
C ASP A 19 -8.40 -3.97 25.94
N ILE A 20 -8.55 -2.70 25.53
CA ILE A 20 -8.84 -2.32 24.13
C ILE A 20 -7.63 -2.59 23.24
N LYS A 21 -6.42 -2.28 23.71
CA LYS A 21 -5.17 -2.58 22.99
C LYS A 21 -4.97 -4.10 22.83
N LEU A 22 -5.24 -4.86 23.88
CA LEU A 22 -5.16 -6.32 23.87
C LEU A 22 -6.20 -6.93 22.92
N ALA A 23 -7.43 -6.41 22.91
CA ALA A 23 -8.46 -6.84 21.96
C ALA A 23 -8.02 -6.62 20.50
N ARG A 24 -7.40 -5.47 20.18
CA ARG A 24 -6.83 -5.22 18.84
C ARG A 24 -5.76 -6.25 18.46
N LEU A 25 -4.83 -6.56 19.36
CA LEU A 25 -3.79 -7.56 19.09
C LEU A 25 -4.41 -8.94 18.80
N ARG A 26 -5.43 -9.33 19.57
CA ARG A 26 -6.16 -10.59 19.33
C ARG A 26 -6.88 -10.60 17.99
N ILE A 27 -7.52 -9.49 17.60
CA ILE A 27 -8.18 -9.40 16.29
C ILE A 27 -7.16 -9.55 15.16
N MET A 28 -5.99 -8.91 15.27
CA MET A 28 -4.91 -9.03 14.28
C MET A 28 -4.40 -10.47 14.17
N ASP A 29 -4.17 -11.13 15.30
CA ASP A 29 -3.73 -12.53 15.35
C ASP A 29 -4.77 -13.48 14.73
N CYS A 30 -6.04 -13.33 15.11
CA CYS A 30 -7.13 -14.12 14.52
C CYS A 30 -7.27 -13.88 13.02
N ALA A 31 -7.16 -12.63 12.54
CA ALA A 31 -7.23 -12.32 11.12
C ALA A 31 -6.08 -12.96 10.34
N LEU A 32 -4.86 -12.97 10.89
CA LEU A 32 -3.72 -13.64 10.28
C LEU A 32 -3.92 -15.16 10.22
N GLN A 33 -4.37 -15.77 11.32
CA GLN A 33 -4.67 -17.21 11.36
C GLN A 33 -5.78 -17.59 10.38
N LEU A 34 -6.82 -16.77 10.25
CA LEU A 34 -7.87 -16.96 9.26
C LEU A 34 -7.31 -16.88 7.84
N ALA A 35 -6.49 -15.88 7.53
CA ALA A 35 -5.86 -15.75 6.22
C ALA A 35 -5.00 -16.97 5.88
N GLN A 36 -4.23 -17.48 6.85
CA GLN A 36 -3.43 -18.69 6.71
C GLN A 36 -4.27 -19.95 6.51
N LEU A 37 -5.40 -20.08 7.22
CA LEU A 37 -6.29 -21.22 7.11
C LEU A 37 -7.04 -21.24 5.77
N THR A 38 -7.42 -20.07 5.27
CA THR A 38 -8.09 -19.92 3.97
C THR A 38 -7.13 -20.01 2.79
N ALA A 39 -5.83 -19.85 3.02
CA ALA A 39 -4.83 -20.13 2.00
C ALA A 39 -4.76 -21.65 1.82
N ASP A 40 -5.28 -22.15 0.70
CA ASP A 40 -5.24 -23.57 0.38
C ASP A 40 -3.79 -24.08 0.48
N SER A 41 -3.55 -25.10 1.30
CA SER A 41 -2.21 -25.68 1.52
C SER A 41 -1.57 -26.25 0.23
N ASN A 42 -2.34 -26.36 -0.85
CA ASN A 42 -1.90 -26.87 -2.15
C ASN A 42 -1.74 -25.76 -3.22
N GLU A 43 -2.24 -24.55 -2.95
CA GLU A 43 -1.95 -23.39 -3.80
C GLU A 43 -0.63 -22.80 -3.31
N PRO A 44 0.36 -22.52 -4.19
CA PRO A 44 1.52 -21.77 -3.76
C PRO A 44 1.01 -20.45 -3.18
N SER A 45 1.22 -20.25 -1.88
CA SER A 45 0.96 -18.99 -1.17
C SER A 45 1.34 -17.84 -2.09
N THR A 46 0.37 -17.19 -2.73
CA THR A 46 0.63 -16.02 -3.57
C THR A 46 1.11 -14.85 -2.71
N ALA A 47 0.91 -14.95 -1.39
CA ALA A 47 1.44 -14.04 -0.38
C ALA A 47 2.95 -14.20 -0.14
N ASP A 48 3.52 -15.39 -0.32
CA ASP A 48 4.97 -15.66 -0.12
C ASP A 48 5.69 -16.08 -1.43
N GLY A 49 4.94 -16.19 -2.52
CA GLY A 49 5.38 -16.68 -3.82
C GLY A 49 5.50 -15.60 -4.91
N SER A 50 5.35 -14.32 -4.58
CA SER A 50 5.92 -13.25 -5.40
C SER A 50 7.43 -13.13 -5.13
N SER A 51 8.13 -14.27 -5.19
CA SER A 51 9.56 -14.31 -5.40
C SER A 51 9.79 -13.61 -6.72
N CYS A 52 10.21 -12.36 -6.59
CA CYS A 52 10.65 -11.51 -7.67
C CYS A 52 11.66 -12.29 -8.52
N THR A 53 11.23 -12.89 -9.63
CA THR A 53 12.11 -13.13 -10.79
C THR A 53 12.39 -11.83 -11.55
N ILE A 54 12.04 -10.70 -10.95
CA ILE A 54 12.74 -9.43 -11.11
C ILE A 54 13.78 -9.28 -9.98
N THR A 55 14.72 -10.22 -9.92
CA THR A 55 16.11 -9.88 -9.56
C THR A 55 16.70 -9.06 -10.72
N SER A 56 16.17 -7.86 -10.90
CA SER A 56 16.71 -6.78 -11.74
C SER A 56 16.77 -5.57 -10.81
N PRO A 57 17.90 -4.86 -10.78
CA PRO A 57 18.43 -4.22 -9.58
C PRO A 57 17.36 -3.40 -8.89
N CYS A 58 17.28 -3.57 -7.57
CA CYS A 58 16.74 -2.60 -6.64
C CYS A 58 17.40 -1.23 -6.87
N SER A 59 16.99 -0.52 -7.92
CA SER A 59 17.04 0.92 -7.98
C SER A 59 15.75 1.39 -7.34
N ASN A 60 15.81 1.58 -6.03
CA ASN A 60 14.70 2.02 -5.19
C ASN A 60 14.10 3.38 -5.63
N GLY A 61 14.66 4.05 -6.64
CA GLY A 61 14.24 5.35 -7.15
C GLY A 61 12.80 5.39 -7.67
N TRP A 62 12.37 4.41 -8.46
CA TRP A 62 11.01 4.45 -9.05
C TRP A 62 9.90 4.27 -8.01
N ARG A 63 10.17 3.53 -6.92
CA ARG A 63 9.21 3.42 -5.82
C ARG A 63 8.99 4.80 -5.21
N PHE A 64 10.07 5.50 -4.84
CA PHE A 64 9.99 6.85 -4.31
C PHE A 64 9.36 7.84 -5.31
N ASP A 65 9.65 7.71 -6.59
CA ASP A 65 9.12 8.60 -7.63
C ASP A 65 7.59 8.46 -7.80
N ILE A 66 7.05 7.25 -7.65
CA ILE A 66 5.60 7.02 -7.68
C ILE A 66 4.93 7.59 -6.41
N PHE A 67 5.51 7.39 -5.23
CA PHE A 67 4.94 7.92 -3.98
C PHE A 67 4.96 9.45 -3.90
N HIS A 68 5.96 10.11 -4.48
CA HIS A 68 6.04 11.58 -4.52
C HIS A 68 5.33 12.18 -5.75
N GLY A 69 5.15 11.38 -6.81
CA GLY A 69 4.49 11.80 -8.04
C GLY A 69 2.97 11.94 -7.91
N ILE A 70 2.36 11.18 -7.00
CA ILE A 70 0.92 11.25 -6.70
C ILE A 70 0.66 12.36 -5.67
N PRO A 71 -0.29 13.28 -5.91
CA PRO A 71 -0.64 14.32 -4.95
C PRO A 71 -1.28 13.72 -3.69
N LEU A 72 -0.91 14.25 -2.51
CA LEU A 72 -1.48 13.84 -1.23
C LEU A 72 -3.00 14.11 -1.18
N ASP A 73 -3.41 15.31 -1.59
CA ASP A 73 -4.81 15.77 -1.54
C ASP A 73 -5.49 15.69 -2.92
N GLY A 74 -5.37 14.56 -3.61
CA GLY A 74 -5.97 14.44 -4.94
C GLY A 74 -5.79 13.09 -5.63
N ASN A 75 -5.98 13.10 -6.93
CA ASN A 75 -5.67 12.01 -7.82
C ASN A 75 -4.82 12.54 -8.99
N ILE A 76 -4.16 11.65 -9.71
CA ILE A 76 -3.36 11.99 -10.88
C ILE A 76 -3.67 11.01 -12.01
N PHE A 77 -3.67 11.50 -13.25
CA PHE A 77 -3.80 10.62 -14.40
C PHE A 77 -2.56 9.75 -14.55
N TYR A 78 -2.76 8.51 -15.01
CA TYR A 78 -1.63 7.61 -15.27
C TYR A 78 -0.64 8.16 -16.29
N VAL A 79 -1.12 8.90 -17.30
CA VAL A 79 -0.25 9.51 -18.32
C VAL A 79 0.72 10.53 -17.71
N ASP A 80 0.23 11.38 -16.80
CA ASP A 80 1.04 12.40 -16.14
C ASP A 80 2.02 11.78 -15.15
N LEU A 81 1.58 10.76 -14.43
CA LEU A 81 2.44 10.02 -13.51
C LEU A 81 3.51 9.21 -14.26
N ALA A 82 3.17 8.64 -15.41
CA ALA A 82 4.09 7.92 -16.30
C ALA A 82 5.17 8.86 -16.87
N ALA A 83 4.77 10.06 -17.29
CA ALA A 83 5.69 11.08 -17.76
C ALA A 83 6.66 11.53 -16.66
N ARG A 84 6.18 11.73 -15.42
CA ARG A 84 7.01 12.08 -14.26
C ARG A 84 7.98 10.97 -13.90
N ALA A 85 7.48 9.73 -13.80
CA ALA A 85 8.28 8.56 -13.45
C ALA A 85 9.23 8.09 -14.57
N THR A 86 9.16 8.70 -15.76
CA THR A 86 9.89 8.27 -16.96
C THR A 86 9.67 6.78 -17.25
N MET A 87 8.43 6.32 -17.16
CA MET A 87 8.05 4.91 -17.32
C MET A 87 6.90 4.75 -18.32
N PRO A 88 6.85 3.62 -19.07
CA PRO A 88 5.69 3.32 -19.90
C PRO A 88 4.42 3.20 -19.05
N GLU A 89 3.34 3.85 -19.49
CA GLU A 89 2.05 3.89 -18.78
C GLU A 89 1.51 2.50 -18.46
N VAL A 90 1.62 1.55 -19.40
CA VAL A 90 1.19 0.15 -19.20
C VAL A 90 1.94 -0.51 -18.04
N LYS A 91 3.24 -0.26 -17.92
CA LYS A 91 4.08 -0.80 -16.83
C LYS A 91 3.72 -0.14 -15.51
N LEU A 92 3.49 1.18 -15.52
CA LEU A 92 3.08 1.93 -14.33
C LEU A 92 1.71 1.45 -13.80
N LYS A 93 0.72 1.26 -14.68
CA LYS A 93 -0.59 0.72 -14.33
C LYS A 93 -0.49 -0.66 -13.69
N SER A 94 0.34 -1.55 -14.25
CA SER A 94 0.57 -2.88 -13.68
C SER A 94 1.16 -2.81 -12.28
N ILE A 95 2.17 -1.95 -12.07
CA ILE A 95 2.78 -1.72 -10.76
C ILE A 95 1.74 -1.18 -9.77
N ILE A 96 0.99 -0.14 -10.14
CA ILE A 96 0.02 0.49 -9.24
C ILE A 96 -1.09 -0.48 -8.86
N ARG A 97 -1.64 -1.24 -9.82
CA ARG A 97 -2.65 -2.27 -9.56
C ARG A 97 -2.14 -3.42 -8.70
N MET A 98 -0.88 -3.83 -8.87
CA MET A 98 -0.25 -4.78 -7.96
C MET A 98 -0.22 -4.25 -6.53
N ASN A 99 0.12 -2.97 -6.35
CA ASN A 99 0.17 -2.32 -5.03
C ASN A 99 -1.23 -2.01 -4.45
N MET A 100 -2.32 -2.12 -5.22
CA MET A 100 -3.69 -2.08 -4.67
C MET A 100 -4.01 -3.34 -3.86
N THR A 101 -3.42 -4.49 -4.19
CA THR A 101 -3.63 -5.74 -3.43
C THR A 101 -3.16 -5.63 -1.98
N THR A 102 -2.22 -4.71 -1.71
CA THR A 102 -1.71 -4.40 -0.37
C THR A 102 -2.29 -3.10 0.19
N ASN A 103 -3.35 -2.55 -0.42
CA ASN A 103 -4.02 -1.30 -0.05
C ASN A 103 -3.08 -0.07 -0.01
N LEU A 104 -2.01 -0.05 -0.80
CA LEU A 104 -1.12 1.11 -0.90
C LEU A 104 -1.71 2.21 -1.79
N PHE A 105 -2.35 1.88 -2.91
CA PHE A 105 -2.96 2.88 -3.80
C PHE A 105 -4.41 2.53 -4.10
N CYS A 106 -5.14 3.45 -4.73
CA CYS A 106 -6.49 3.22 -5.24
C CYS A 106 -6.74 3.93 -6.58
N GLU A 107 -7.68 3.43 -7.39
CA GLU A 107 -8.21 4.11 -8.59
C GLU A 107 -9.57 4.73 -8.24
N PRO A 108 -9.65 6.02 -7.87
CA PRO A 108 -10.93 6.66 -7.53
C PRO A 108 -11.80 6.89 -8.78
N ALA A 109 -11.18 6.98 -9.95
CA ALA A 109 -11.83 7.14 -11.24
C ALA A 109 -11.03 6.38 -12.31
N PRO A 110 -11.64 6.02 -13.46
CA PRO A 110 -10.92 5.39 -14.56
C PRO A 110 -9.70 6.22 -14.94
N GLU A 111 -8.57 5.57 -15.18
CA GLU A 111 -7.32 6.20 -15.62
C GLU A 111 -6.65 7.13 -14.58
N HIS A 112 -7.07 7.08 -13.31
CA HIS A 112 -6.48 7.85 -12.22
C HIS A 112 -5.87 6.95 -11.14
N ALA A 113 -4.77 7.42 -10.55
CA ALA A 113 -4.16 6.86 -9.36
C ALA A 113 -4.24 7.84 -8.19
N ALA A 114 -4.38 7.31 -6.99
CA ALA A 114 -4.49 8.13 -5.78
C ALA A 114 -3.94 7.39 -4.56
N HIS A 115 -3.52 8.16 -3.55
CA HIS A 115 -3.12 7.61 -2.25
C HIS A 115 -4.31 7.10 -1.45
N THR A 116 -4.10 5.96 -0.77
CA THR A 116 -4.89 5.55 0.40
C THR A 116 -4.33 6.25 1.64
N ALA A 117 -5.03 6.16 2.78
CA ALA A 117 -4.52 6.73 4.03
C ALA A 117 -3.10 6.21 4.37
N PHE A 118 -2.83 4.93 4.12
CA PHE A 118 -1.56 4.30 4.46
C PHE A 118 -0.39 4.81 3.61
N SER A 119 -0.56 4.94 2.29
CA SER A 119 0.50 5.48 1.44
C SER A 119 0.69 6.99 1.58
N ALA A 120 -0.37 7.75 1.89
CA ALA A 120 -0.24 9.17 2.21
C ALA A 120 0.64 9.38 3.45
N LEU A 121 0.49 8.53 4.48
CA LEU A 121 1.33 8.55 5.67
C LEU A 121 2.79 8.25 5.36
N LEU A 122 3.05 7.21 4.56
CA LEU A 122 4.40 6.83 4.15
C LEU A 122 5.09 7.95 3.35
N SER A 123 4.34 8.66 2.51
CA SER A 123 4.84 9.80 1.74
C SER A 123 5.13 11.02 2.64
N THR A 124 4.40 11.18 3.76
CA THR A 124 4.60 12.27 4.73
C THR A 124 5.71 11.99 5.75
N ASN A 125 5.91 10.73 6.12
CA ASN A 125 6.95 10.32 7.08
C ASN A 125 8.34 10.29 6.44
N LYS A 126 9.04 11.42 6.45
CA LYS A 126 10.46 11.56 6.03
C LYS A 126 11.49 10.87 6.94
N ASN A 127 11.10 9.98 7.86
CA ASN A 127 11.98 9.38 8.87
C ASN A 127 12.62 8.05 8.43
N HIS A 128 13.27 8.02 7.27
CA HIS A 128 14.19 6.93 6.90
C HIS A 128 15.61 7.44 6.60
N SER A 129 16.08 8.37 7.44
CA SER A 129 17.50 8.74 7.52
C SER A 129 17.84 9.15 8.96
N ASN A 130 18.27 8.18 9.76
CA ASN A 130 19.24 8.33 10.85
C ASN A 130 19.97 7.00 11.02
#